data_AF-A0A941PWI4-F1
#
_entry.id   AF-A0A941PWI4-F1
#
_cell.length_a   1.000
_cell.length_b   1.000
_cell.length_c   1.000
_cell.angle_alpha   90.00
_cell.angle_beta   90.00
_cell.angle_gamma   90.00
#
_symmetry.space_group_name_H-M   'P 1'
#
loop_
_entity.id
_entity.type
_entity.pdbx_description
1 polymer ?
#
loop_
_entity_poly.entity_id
_entity_poly.type
_entity_poly.pdbx_seq_one_letter_code
_entity_poly.pdbx_strand_id
1 'polypeptide(L)'
;MKFRFPIVIIDEDYRAENTSGLGIRALAKAIEEEGFEILGVTSYGDLSQFAQQQSRASAFILSIDDEELGGDPEADTAVQNLRNFIAEVRRKNEDVPIYLHGETKTSQHLPNDVLRELHGFIHMFEDTPEFVAKHIVREAKSYLEGIQPPFFKALLDYAEDGSYSWHCPGHSGGVAFLKSPIGQMYHQFYGENMLRADVCNAVEELGQLLDHNGAIGASERNAARIFNADHCFFVTNGTSTSNKIVWHHTVAPGDVVVIDRNCHKSNLHAIIMTGAIPVFLRPTRNHFGIIGPIHKSEFEPEAIKAKIRANPLLRHVDADTVKPRIMTLTQSTYDGVLYNTETIKHQLDGYVENLHFDEAWLPHAAFHPFYGTYHAMGKKRARPRQSVVYSTQSIHKLLAGISQASHVLVQDSQNVKLDRYLFNEAYLMHTSTSPQYSIIASCDVAAAMMEPPGGTAMVEESLLEAMDFRRAMRKVEADYGENDWWLKVWGPEKLTHQGIGRADDWIIKNGTAKSKSWHGFGKLAPGFNMLDPIKATIVTPGLNLDGKFDKTGIPAAIVTKFLAEHGVVVEKTGLYSFFIMFTIGITKGRWNTLLTALQQFKDDYDRNQPLWRIMPEFCAQHRRYERMGLR
;
A
#
# COMPACT_ATOMS: atom_id res chain seq x y z
N MET A 1 6.78 -18.47 -20.83
CA MET A 1 7.59 -18.25 -19.60
C MET A 1 7.27 -19.37 -18.60
N LYS A 2 8.09 -19.63 -17.56
CA LYS A 2 7.71 -20.57 -16.49
C LYS A 2 7.49 -19.82 -15.18
N PHE A 3 6.22 -19.53 -14.86
CA PHE A 3 5.83 -19.08 -13.53
C PHE A 3 5.91 -20.24 -12.55
N ARG A 4 6.42 -19.99 -11.35
CA ARG A 4 6.57 -21.02 -10.30
C ARG A 4 5.52 -20.82 -9.22
N PHE A 5 4.39 -21.50 -9.38
CA PHE A 5 3.33 -21.56 -8.39
C PHE A 5 3.06 -23.02 -7.98
N PRO A 6 3.74 -23.54 -6.95
CA PRO A 6 3.59 -24.94 -6.56
C PRO A 6 2.16 -25.29 -6.11
N ILE A 7 1.81 -26.56 -6.29
CA ILE A 7 0.66 -27.17 -5.61
C ILE A 7 1.15 -27.68 -4.26
N VAL A 8 0.46 -27.30 -3.18
CA VAL A 8 0.84 -27.64 -1.82
C VAL A 8 0.05 -28.86 -1.36
N ILE A 9 0.76 -29.88 -0.90
CA ILE A 9 0.18 -31.11 -0.35
C ILE A 9 0.44 -31.15 1.14
N ILE A 10 -0.62 -31.31 1.93
CA ILE A 10 -0.59 -31.33 3.38
C ILE A 10 -1.11 -32.69 3.83
N ASP A 11 -0.20 -33.55 4.26
CA ASP A 11 -0.48 -34.95 4.55
C ASP A 11 0.53 -35.45 5.59
N GLU A 12 0.06 -35.93 6.74
CA GLU A 12 0.93 -36.39 7.85
C GLU A 12 1.83 -37.55 7.45
N ASP A 13 1.33 -38.39 6.54
CA ASP A 13 1.97 -39.57 5.98
C ASP A 13 2.78 -39.29 4.71
N TYR A 14 2.92 -38.02 4.28
CA TYR A 14 3.62 -37.67 3.03
C TYR A 14 5.04 -38.25 2.97
N ARG A 15 5.68 -38.44 4.13
CA ARG A 15 7.02 -39.06 4.27
C ARG A 15 7.00 -40.48 4.83
N ALA A 16 5.84 -41.05 5.13
CA ALA A 16 5.69 -42.40 5.67
C ALA A 16 5.71 -43.47 4.57
N GLU A 17 6.26 -44.65 4.85
CA GLU A 17 6.27 -45.81 3.94
C GLU A 17 4.99 -46.67 4.07
N ASN A 18 3.85 -46.05 4.37
CA ASN A 18 2.55 -46.71 4.43
C ASN A 18 1.75 -46.49 3.14
N THR A 19 0.58 -47.14 3.02
CA THR A 19 -0.26 -47.09 1.82
C THR A 19 -0.73 -45.66 1.51
N SER A 20 -1.14 -44.90 2.52
CA SER A 20 -1.54 -43.49 2.40
C SER A 20 -0.41 -42.62 1.83
N GLY A 21 0.77 -42.69 2.45
CA GLY A 21 1.97 -41.99 2.00
C GLY A 21 2.44 -42.38 0.60
N LEU A 22 2.29 -43.65 0.20
CA LEU A 22 2.60 -44.09 -1.16
C LEU A 22 1.60 -43.54 -2.18
N GLY A 23 0.30 -43.51 -1.85
CA GLY A 23 -0.75 -42.98 -2.71
C GLY A 23 -0.57 -41.49 -3.00
N ILE A 24 -0.37 -40.67 -1.95
CA ILE A 24 -0.20 -39.22 -2.11
C ILE A 24 1.10 -38.87 -2.85
N ARG A 25 2.18 -39.63 -2.66
CA ARG A 25 3.44 -39.44 -3.41
C ARG A 25 3.31 -39.85 -4.88
N ALA A 26 2.50 -40.85 -5.19
CA ALA A 26 2.19 -41.19 -6.57
C ALA A 26 1.43 -40.05 -7.27
N LEU A 27 0.46 -39.43 -6.58
CA LEU A 27 -0.23 -38.23 -7.06
C LEU A 27 0.73 -37.05 -7.23
N ALA A 28 1.60 -36.78 -6.24
CA ALA A 28 2.62 -35.73 -6.32
C ALA A 28 3.49 -35.89 -7.57
N LYS A 29 3.98 -37.12 -7.82
CA LYS A 29 4.79 -37.43 -8.99
C LYS A 29 4.01 -37.23 -10.30
N ALA A 30 2.75 -37.64 -10.36
CA ALA A 30 1.91 -37.44 -11.53
C ALA A 30 1.70 -35.94 -11.84
N ILE A 31 1.59 -35.09 -10.80
CA ILE A 31 1.50 -33.63 -10.97
C ILE A 31 2.84 -33.04 -11.46
N GLU A 32 3.97 -33.53 -10.95
CA GLU A 32 5.31 -33.12 -11.43
C GLU A 32 5.53 -33.48 -12.91
N GLU A 33 5.04 -34.65 -13.33
CA GLU A 33 5.08 -35.10 -14.73
C GLU A 33 4.25 -34.19 -15.66
N GLU A 34 3.17 -33.56 -15.17
CA GLU A 34 2.40 -32.53 -15.88
C GLU A 34 3.06 -31.12 -15.83
N GLY A 35 4.24 -31.01 -15.21
CA GLY A 35 5.12 -29.83 -15.27
C GLY A 35 4.97 -28.82 -14.11
N PHE A 36 4.15 -29.14 -13.11
CA PHE A 36 3.94 -28.32 -11.91
C PHE A 36 4.93 -28.68 -10.79
N GLU A 37 5.27 -27.70 -9.96
CA GLU A 37 6.10 -27.95 -8.77
C GLU A 37 5.20 -28.41 -7.62
N ILE A 38 5.65 -29.39 -6.82
CA ILE A 38 4.97 -29.83 -5.61
C ILE A 38 5.72 -29.36 -4.37
N LEU A 39 4.97 -28.97 -3.34
CA LEU A 39 5.48 -28.74 -2.00
C LEU A 39 4.71 -29.60 -0.99
N GLY A 40 5.32 -30.69 -0.54
CA GLY A 40 4.74 -31.58 0.47
C GLY A 40 5.13 -31.22 1.90
N VAL A 41 4.14 -31.12 2.78
CA VAL A 41 4.28 -30.82 4.22
C VAL A 41 3.51 -31.83 5.08
N THR A 42 4.00 -32.08 6.29
CA THR A 42 3.61 -33.23 7.12
C THR A 42 2.80 -32.90 8.38
N SER A 43 2.30 -31.67 8.58
CA SER A 43 1.55 -31.35 9.79
C SER A 43 0.56 -30.22 9.64
N TYR A 44 -0.59 -30.39 10.29
CA TYR A 44 -1.63 -29.38 10.49
C TYR A 44 -1.21 -28.23 11.42
N GLY A 45 -0.24 -28.43 12.33
CA GLY A 45 0.16 -27.43 13.33
C GLY A 45 0.84 -26.17 12.75
N ASP A 46 1.49 -26.31 11.60
CA ASP A 46 2.18 -25.22 10.89
C ASP A 46 1.26 -24.42 9.96
N LEU A 47 -0.01 -24.81 9.82
CA LEU A 47 -0.89 -24.31 8.76
C LEU A 47 -1.17 -22.81 8.78
N SER A 48 -1.26 -22.18 9.96
CA SER A 48 -1.47 -20.73 10.04
C SER A 48 -0.23 -19.93 9.62
N GLN A 49 0.98 -20.47 9.86
CA GLN A 49 2.23 -19.88 9.40
C GLN A 49 2.48 -20.20 7.93
N PHE A 50 2.10 -21.41 7.50
CA PHE A 50 2.21 -21.84 6.11
C PHE A 50 1.24 -21.05 5.23
N ALA A 51 -0.01 -20.87 5.67
CA ALA A 51 -1.03 -20.00 5.07
C ALA A 51 -0.53 -18.58 4.81
N GLN A 52 0.36 -18.08 5.67
CA GLN A 52 0.95 -16.76 5.50
C GLN A 52 2.01 -16.69 4.40
N GLN A 53 2.64 -17.80 4.01
CA GLN A 53 3.61 -17.89 2.91
C GLN A 53 2.97 -18.24 1.55
N GLN A 54 1.64 -18.38 1.48
CA GLN A 54 0.86 -18.94 0.35
C GLN A 54 0.64 -18.04 -0.87
N SER A 55 1.19 -16.83 -0.94
CA SER A 55 1.06 -16.01 -2.16
C SER A 55 1.68 -16.66 -3.41
N ARG A 56 2.35 -17.81 -3.23
CA ARG A 56 2.98 -18.61 -4.28
C ARG A 56 2.27 -19.92 -4.58
N ALA A 57 1.18 -20.29 -3.90
CA ALA A 57 0.50 -21.57 -4.18
C ALA A 57 -0.53 -21.43 -5.33
N SER A 58 -0.69 -22.49 -6.12
CA SER A 58 -1.72 -22.58 -7.18
C SER A 58 -2.90 -23.49 -6.82
N ALA A 59 -2.73 -24.41 -5.85
CA ALA A 59 -3.80 -25.20 -5.25
C ALA A 59 -3.32 -25.83 -3.92
N PHE A 60 -4.27 -26.26 -3.09
CA PHE A 60 -4.05 -27.04 -1.87
C PHE A 60 -4.68 -28.42 -1.96
N ILE A 61 -3.95 -29.44 -1.52
CA ILE A 61 -4.46 -30.80 -1.31
C ILE A 61 -4.25 -31.12 0.18
N LEU A 62 -5.35 -31.38 0.90
CA LEU A 62 -5.33 -31.67 2.32
C LEU A 62 -5.77 -33.12 2.53
N SER A 63 -4.96 -33.91 3.21
CA SER A 63 -5.24 -35.32 3.48
C SER A 63 -5.85 -35.49 4.87
N ILE A 64 -7.02 -36.11 4.95
CA ILE A 64 -7.72 -36.36 6.21
C ILE A 64 -7.98 -37.87 6.32
N ASP A 65 -7.55 -38.46 7.43
CA ASP A 65 -7.73 -39.88 7.68
C ASP A 65 -9.15 -40.17 8.23
N ASP A 66 -9.72 -41.31 7.85
CA ASP A 66 -11.10 -41.68 8.22
C ASP A 66 -11.30 -41.89 9.74
N GLU A 67 -10.21 -42.19 10.46
CA GLU A 67 -10.16 -42.31 11.93
C GLU A 67 -10.26 -40.95 12.65
N GLU A 68 -9.86 -39.86 11.97
CA GLU A 68 -9.96 -38.52 12.52
C GLU A 68 -11.40 -37.99 12.49
N LEU A 69 -12.22 -38.45 11.53
CA LEU A 69 -13.62 -38.03 11.30
C LEU A 69 -14.65 -38.91 12.03
N GLY A 70 -14.38 -39.24 13.29
CA GLY A 70 -15.13 -40.25 14.06
C GLY A 70 -16.28 -39.74 14.93
N GLY A 71 -16.43 -38.41 15.10
CA GLY A 71 -17.29 -37.80 16.14
C GLY A 71 -18.42 -36.89 15.63
N ASP A 72 -19.00 -36.11 16.56
CA ASP A 72 -19.87 -34.97 16.23
C ASP A 72 -19.05 -33.94 15.42
N PRO A 73 -19.46 -33.55 14.19
CA PRO A 73 -18.71 -32.62 13.35
C PRO A 73 -18.40 -31.26 14.00
N GLU A 74 -19.14 -30.88 15.05
CA GLU A 74 -18.87 -29.67 15.85
C GLU A 74 -17.72 -29.85 16.85
N ALA A 75 -17.49 -31.09 17.33
CA ALA A 75 -16.49 -31.44 18.33
C ALA A 75 -15.23 -32.09 17.75
N ASP A 76 -15.22 -32.37 16.45
CA ASP A 76 -14.13 -33.02 15.75
C ASP A 76 -12.95 -32.06 15.53
N THR A 77 -11.77 -32.46 16.01
CA THR A 77 -10.57 -31.60 15.97
C THR A 77 -10.05 -31.43 14.54
N ALA A 78 -10.18 -32.45 13.69
CA ALA A 78 -9.74 -32.38 12.29
C ALA A 78 -10.63 -31.44 11.48
N VAL A 79 -11.95 -31.49 11.68
CA VAL A 79 -12.91 -30.57 11.05
C VAL A 79 -12.65 -29.12 11.50
N GLN A 80 -12.34 -28.89 12.78
CA GLN A 80 -11.98 -27.56 13.28
C GLN A 80 -10.67 -27.05 12.66
N ASN A 81 -9.64 -27.90 12.56
CA ASN A 81 -8.37 -27.54 11.91
C ASN A 81 -8.56 -27.21 10.43
N LEU A 82 -9.34 -28.01 9.71
CA LEU A 82 -9.70 -27.76 8.31
C LEU A 82 -10.46 -26.43 8.16
N ARG A 83 -11.47 -26.19 9.00
CA ARG A 83 -12.25 -24.95 8.99
C ARG A 83 -11.35 -23.73 9.25
N ASN A 84 -10.43 -23.82 10.21
CA ASN A 84 -9.45 -22.77 10.50
C ASN A 84 -8.50 -22.53 9.33
N PHE A 85 -8.02 -23.58 8.67
CA PHE A 85 -7.19 -23.46 7.49
C PHE A 85 -7.92 -22.75 6.35
N ILE A 86 -9.12 -23.23 5.99
CA ILE A 86 -9.93 -22.63 4.93
C ILE A 86 -10.21 -21.16 5.24
N ALA A 87 -10.58 -20.84 6.49
CA ALA A 87 -10.81 -19.45 6.90
C ALA A 87 -9.58 -18.55 6.70
N GLU A 88 -8.38 -19.03 7.05
CA GLU A 88 -7.13 -18.28 6.85
C GLU A 88 -6.75 -18.15 5.37
N VAL A 89 -6.97 -19.17 4.55
CA VAL A 89 -6.76 -19.10 3.10
C VAL A 89 -7.73 -18.11 2.47
N ARG A 90 -9.03 -18.26 2.73
CA ARG A 90 -10.11 -17.42 2.18
C ARG A 90 -10.04 -15.97 2.64
N ARG A 91 -9.44 -15.71 3.81
CA ARG A 91 -9.14 -14.34 4.27
C ARG A 91 -8.21 -13.58 3.33
N LYS A 92 -7.32 -14.27 2.61
CA LYS A 92 -6.37 -13.67 1.67
C LYS A 92 -6.72 -13.94 0.21
N ASN A 93 -7.39 -15.04 -0.07
CA ASN A 93 -7.64 -15.52 -1.42
C ASN A 93 -8.97 -16.31 -1.50
N GLU A 94 -9.95 -15.71 -2.16
CA GLU A 94 -11.29 -16.29 -2.30
C GLU A 94 -11.30 -17.51 -3.24
N ASP A 95 -10.44 -17.52 -4.26
CA ASP A 95 -10.60 -18.41 -5.42
C ASP A 95 -9.60 -19.57 -5.49
N VAL A 96 -8.56 -19.59 -4.64
CA VAL A 96 -7.55 -20.66 -4.73
C VAL A 96 -8.19 -22.05 -4.54
N PRO A 97 -7.91 -23.02 -5.43
CA PRO A 97 -8.46 -24.36 -5.32
C PRO A 97 -8.01 -25.10 -4.06
N ILE A 98 -8.96 -25.72 -3.36
CA ILE A 98 -8.71 -26.56 -2.18
C ILE A 98 -9.37 -27.92 -2.39
N TYR A 99 -8.58 -28.98 -2.33
CA TYR A 99 -9.02 -30.37 -2.46
C TYR A 99 -8.85 -31.13 -1.15
N LEU A 100 -9.77 -32.04 -0.88
CA LEU A 100 -9.60 -33.05 0.17
C LEU A 100 -9.20 -34.38 -0.44
N HIS A 101 -8.21 -35.03 0.16
CA HIS A 101 -7.73 -36.37 -0.15
C HIS A 101 -8.07 -37.30 1.02
N GLY A 102 -8.68 -38.45 0.75
CA GLY A 102 -9.09 -39.38 1.81
C GLY A 102 -9.52 -40.76 1.31
N GLU A 103 -9.70 -41.71 2.24
CA GLU A 103 -9.90 -43.12 1.94
C GLU A 103 -11.34 -43.48 1.51
N THR A 104 -12.37 -43.22 2.33
CA THR A 104 -13.74 -43.68 2.01
C THR A 104 -14.91 -42.76 2.38
N LYS A 105 -14.73 -41.72 3.21
CA LYS A 105 -15.88 -40.89 3.62
C LYS A 105 -16.22 -39.77 2.62
N THR A 106 -17.44 -39.86 2.11
CA THR A 106 -18.11 -38.86 1.26
C THR A 106 -18.46 -37.59 2.03
N SER A 107 -18.86 -36.54 1.29
CA SER A 107 -19.34 -35.23 1.75
C SER A 107 -20.33 -35.23 2.93
N GLN A 108 -20.95 -36.36 3.28
CA GLN A 108 -21.92 -36.49 4.37
C GLN A 108 -21.35 -36.22 5.78
N HIS A 109 -20.04 -36.40 5.98
CA HIS A 109 -19.39 -36.23 7.28
C HIS A 109 -18.83 -34.82 7.51
N LEU A 110 -18.87 -33.97 6.47
CA LEU A 110 -18.38 -32.61 6.55
C LEU A 110 -19.54 -31.62 6.68
N PRO A 111 -19.40 -30.63 7.57
CA PRO A 111 -20.34 -29.52 7.64
C PRO A 111 -20.47 -28.80 6.30
N ASN A 112 -21.69 -28.33 5.97
CA ASN A 112 -21.99 -27.68 4.69
C ASN A 112 -21.22 -26.36 4.49
N ASP A 113 -20.84 -25.68 5.57
CA ASP A 113 -19.96 -24.50 5.52
C ASP A 113 -18.56 -24.84 4.98
N VAL A 114 -18.03 -26.02 5.31
CA VAL A 114 -16.74 -26.50 4.81
C VAL A 114 -16.86 -26.98 3.36
N LEU A 115 -17.90 -27.78 3.06
CA LEU A 115 -18.12 -28.33 1.72
C LEU A 115 -18.18 -27.28 0.62
N ARG A 116 -18.77 -26.11 0.92
CA ARG A 116 -18.93 -25.01 -0.04
C ARG A 116 -17.62 -24.35 -0.44
N GLU A 117 -16.59 -24.48 0.38
CA GLU A 117 -15.29 -23.84 0.17
C GLU A 117 -14.30 -24.76 -0.57
N LEU A 118 -14.62 -26.05 -0.68
CA LEU A 118 -13.81 -27.07 -1.35
C LEU A 118 -14.14 -27.13 -2.85
N HIS A 119 -13.12 -27.41 -3.65
CA HIS A 119 -13.24 -27.59 -5.10
C HIS A 119 -13.50 -29.05 -5.49
N GLY A 120 -13.03 -30.01 -4.68
CA GLY A 120 -13.25 -31.42 -4.96
C GLY A 120 -12.75 -32.36 -3.88
N PHE A 121 -13.16 -33.62 -4.03
CA PHE A 121 -12.72 -34.76 -3.23
C PHE A 121 -11.90 -35.69 -4.11
N ILE A 122 -10.82 -36.21 -3.57
CA ILE A 122 -9.92 -37.17 -4.22
C ILE A 122 -10.01 -38.46 -3.40
N HIS A 123 -10.49 -39.52 -4.04
CA HIS A 123 -10.63 -40.82 -3.40
C HIS A 123 -9.38 -41.66 -3.62
N MET A 124 -8.66 -41.97 -2.52
CA MET A 124 -7.32 -42.57 -2.56
C MET A 124 -7.25 -43.89 -3.34
N PHE A 125 -8.32 -44.70 -3.33
CA PHE A 125 -8.33 -46.05 -3.91
C PHE A 125 -9.21 -46.20 -5.16
N GLU A 126 -9.97 -45.17 -5.53
CA GLU A 126 -10.92 -45.26 -6.64
C GLU A 126 -10.39 -44.56 -7.90
N ASP A 127 -9.61 -43.49 -7.74
CA ASP A 127 -9.10 -42.69 -8.84
C ASP A 127 -7.65 -43.04 -9.23
N THR A 128 -7.32 -42.92 -10.52
CA THR A 128 -5.92 -43.05 -10.94
C THR A 128 -5.17 -41.72 -10.70
N PRO A 129 -3.94 -41.76 -10.14
CA PRO A 129 -3.15 -40.55 -9.88
C PRO A 129 -2.99 -39.63 -11.10
N GLU A 130 -2.88 -40.19 -12.31
CA GLU A 130 -2.72 -39.43 -13.55
C GLU A 130 -3.99 -38.67 -13.95
N PHE A 131 -5.17 -39.21 -13.66
CA PHE A 131 -6.42 -38.53 -13.96
C PHE A 131 -6.65 -37.38 -12.99
N VAL A 132 -6.43 -37.62 -11.70
CA VAL A 132 -6.55 -36.61 -10.63
C VAL A 132 -5.54 -35.49 -10.86
N ALA A 133 -4.29 -35.81 -11.18
CA ALA A 133 -3.26 -34.81 -11.48
C ALA A 133 -3.70 -33.86 -12.60
N LYS A 134 -4.24 -34.39 -13.71
CA LYS A 134 -4.76 -33.57 -14.82
C LYS A 134 -5.91 -32.67 -14.41
N HIS A 135 -6.82 -33.17 -13.56
CA HIS A 135 -7.92 -32.37 -13.04
C HIS A 135 -7.42 -31.20 -12.18
N ILE A 136 -6.53 -31.48 -11.22
CA ILE A 136 -5.96 -30.45 -10.33
C ILE A 136 -5.16 -29.42 -11.13
N VAL A 137 -4.33 -29.88 -12.07
CA VAL A 137 -3.54 -29.00 -12.94
C VAL A 137 -4.45 -28.11 -13.80
N ARG A 138 -5.59 -28.63 -14.28
CA ARG A 138 -6.57 -27.82 -15.01
C ARG A 138 -7.13 -26.69 -14.16
N GLU A 139 -7.58 -26.98 -12.93
CA GLU A 139 -8.13 -25.96 -12.04
C GLU A 139 -7.06 -24.97 -11.57
N ALA A 140 -5.83 -25.44 -11.29
CA ALA A 140 -4.69 -24.59 -10.95
C ALA A 140 -4.36 -23.61 -12.09
N LYS A 141 -4.37 -24.06 -13.35
CA LYS A 141 -4.20 -23.19 -14.53
C LYS A 141 -5.35 -22.19 -14.65
N SER A 142 -6.60 -22.65 -14.52
CA SER A 142 -7.78 -21.77 -14.58
C SER A 142 -7.73 -20.68 -13.51
N TYR A 143 -7.31 -21.01 -12.29
CA TYR A 143 -7.08 -20.03 -11.22
C TYR A 143 -5.99 -19.01 -11.60
N LEU A 144 -4.81 -19.48 -12.05
CA LEU A 144 -3.71 -18.60 -12.44
C LEU A 144 -4.04 -17.70 -13.64
N GLU A 145 -4.90 -18.14 -14.56
CA GLU A 145 -5.41 -17.33 -15.66
C GLU A 145 -6.47 -16.32 -15.20
N GLY A 146 -7.25 -16.66 -14.17
CA GLY A 146 -8.31 -15.81 -13.62
C GLY A 146 -7.79 -14.62 -12.81
N ILE A 147 -6.65 -14.76 -12.13
CA ILE A 147 -6.06 -13.68 -11.30
C ILE A 147 -5.31 -12.61 -12.11
N GLN A 148 -5.06 -12.84 -13.40
CA GLN A 148 -4.30 -11.91 -14.23
C GLN A 148 -5.18 -10.71 -14.62
N PRO A 149 -4.80 -9.48 -14.27
CA PRO A 149 -5.58 -8.33 -14.69
C PRO A 149 -5.40 -8.04 -16.19
N PRO A 150 -6.33 -7.30 -16.83
CA PRO A 150 -6.49 -7.31 -18.27
C PRO A 150 -5.24 -6.94 -19.08
N PHE A 151 -4.54 -5.88 -18.69
CA PHE A 151 -3.36 -5.41 -19.40
C PHE A 151 -2.15 -6.28 -19.13
N PHE A 152 -1.95 -6.72 -17.88
CA PHE A 152 -0.86 -7.65 -17.59
C PHE A 152 -1.03 -8.98 -18.34
N LYS A 153 -2.25 -9.52 -18.40
CA LYS A 153 -2.56 -10.72 -19.21
C LYS A 153 -2.17 -10.53 -20.67
N ALA A 154 -2.66 -9.46 -21.31
CA ALA A 154 -2.36 -9.19 -22.71
C ALA A 154 -0.84 -9.01 -22.96
N LEU A 155 -0.13 -8.42 -22.00
CA LEU A 155 1.33 -8.26 -22.06
C LEU A 155 2.06 -9.60 -21.93
N LEU A 156 1.55 -10.54 -21.12
CA LEU A 156 2.07 -11.89 -21.03
C LEU A 156 1.87 -12.65 -22.34
N ASP A 157 0.65 -12.64 -22.88
CA ASP A 157 0.31 -13.30 -24.14
C ASP A 157 1.22 -12.81 -25.28
N TYR A 158 1.39 -11.48 -25.42
CA TYR A 158 2.31 -10.89 -26.40
C TYR A 158 3.76 -11.35 -26.20
N ALA A 159 4.22 -11.41 -24.94
CA ALA A 159 5.59 -11.81 -24.64
C ALA A 159 5.84 -13.31 -24.94
N GLU A 160 4.81 -14.15 -24.83
CA GLU A 160 4.88 -15.58 -25.12
C GLU A 160 4.78 -15.92 -26.61
N ASP A 161 4.03 -15.14 -27.39
CA ASP A 161 3.87 -15.33 -28.83
C ASP A 161 5.18 -15.24 -29.63
N GLY A 162 6.21 -14.60 -29.07
CA GLY A 162 7.57 -14.65 -29.63
C GLY A 162 7.73 -13.91 -30.97
N SER A 163 6.80 -13.02 -31.31
CA SER A 163 6.73 -12.31 -32.59
C SER A 163 7.98 -11.46 -32.89
N TYR A 164 8.46 -11.52 -34.14
CA TYR A 164 9.54 -10.66 -34.62
C TYR A 164 9.02 -9.26 -34.94
N SER A 165 9.42 -8.28 -34.12
CA SER A 165 8.99 -6.88 -34.24
C SER A 165 9.87 -6.07 -35.21
N TRP A 166 9.25 -5.36 -36.16
CA TRP A 166 9.88 -4.38 -37.06
C TRP A 166 9.49 -2.93 -36.72
N HIS A 167 9.30 -2.64 -35.44
CA HIS A 167 8.88 -1.34 -34.93
C HIS A 167 9.75 -0.92 -33.73
N CYS A 168 9.52 0.27 -33.18
CA CYS A 168 10.14 0.73 -31.94
C CYS A 168 9.69 -0.13 -30.73
N PRO A 169 10.49 -0.21 -29.64
CA PRO A 169 11.80 0.40 -29.45
C PRO A 169 12.94 -0.30 -30.23
N GLY A 170 13.98 0.45 -30.59
CA GLY A 170 15.08 -0.03 -31.44
C GLY A 170 15.97 -1.12 -30.82
N HIS A 171 15.79 -1.47 -29.54
CA HIS A 171 16.45 -2.63 -28.95
C HIS A 171 15.79 -3.96 -29.31
N SER A 172 14.59 -3.95 -29.91
CA SER A 172 13.85 -5.12 -30.39
C SER A 172 13.77 -6.24 -29.34
N GLY A 173 13.11 -5.96 -28.22
CA GLY A 173 12.98 -6.93 -27.11
C GLY A 173 14.28 -7.23 -26.35
N GLY A 174 15.34 -6.46 -26.61
CA GLY A 174 16.62 -6.56 -25.90
C GLY A 174 17.77 -7.09 -26.76
N VAL A 175 17.48 -7.55 -27.98
CA VAL A 175 18.45 -8.12 -28.93
C VAL A 175 19.61 -7.16 -29.24
N ALA A 176 19.36 -5.85 -29.33
CA ALA A 176 20.44 -4.90 -29.58
C ALA A 176 21.48 -4.85 -28.45
N PHE A 177 21.07 -5.05 -27.19
CA PHE A 177 21.99 -5.05 -26.05
C PHE A 177 22.97 -6.23 -26.11
N LEU A 178 22.58 -7.36 -26.69
CA LEU A 178 23.45 -8.53 -26.86
C LEU A 178 24.60 -8.29 -27.85
N LYS A 179 24.58 -7.19 -28.61
CA LYS A 179 25.62 -6.83 -29.59
C LYS A 179 26.84 -6.15 -28.95
N SER A 180 26.85 -5.90 -27.65
CA SER A 180 27.94 -5.22 -26.93
C SER A 180 28.18 -5.86 -25.55
N PRO A 181 29.43 -6.04 -25.08
CA PRO A 181 29.71 -6.60 -23.76
C PRO A 181 29.01 -5.88 -22.60
N ILE A 182 28.98 -4.54 -22.63
CA ILE A 182 28.26 -3.76 -21.60
C ILE A 182 26.74 -3.93 -21.71
N GLY A 183 26.23 -4.10 -22.94
CA GLY A 183 24.82 -4.39 -23.17
C GLY A 183 24.44 -5.79 -22.70
N GLN A 184 25.32 -6.78 -22.82
CA GLN A 184 25.09 -8.12 -22.29
C GLN A 184 24.98 -8.09 -20.75
N MET A 185 25.84 -7.32 -20.07
CA MET A 185 25.72 -7.10 -18.62
C MET A 185 24.36 -6.46 -18.27
N TYR A 186 23.94 -5.44 -19.03
CA TYR A 186 22.64 -4.78 -18.83
C TYR A 186 21.46 -5.75 -19.04
N HIS A 187 21.50 -6.55 -20.10
CA HIS A 187 20.49 -7.56 -20.42
C HIS A 187 20.40 -8.63 -19.33
N GLN A 188 21.53 -9.10 -18.79
CA GLN A 188 21.53 -10.08 -17.70
C GLN A 188 21.03 -9.49 -16.38
N PHE A 189 21.31 -8.21 -16.12
CA PHE A 189 20.87 -7.53 -14.91
C PHE A 189 19.35 -7.34 -14.88
N TYR A 190 18.75 -6.82 -15.96
CA TYR A 190 17.30 -6.58 -16.03
C TYR A 190 16.48 -7.81 -16.42
N GLY A 191 17.08 -8.74 -17.17
CA GLY A 191 16.40 -9.93 -17.68
C GLY A 191 15.60 -9.67 -18.96
N GLU A 192 15.38 -10.73 -19.72
CA GLU A 192 14.73 -10.67 -21.04
C GLU A 192 13.27 -10.21 -20.95
N ASN A 193 12.51 -10.70 -19.97
CA ASN A 193 11.06 -10.40 -19.87
C ASN A 193 10.78 -8.90 -19.74
N MET A 194 11.57 -8.17 -18.96
CA MET A 194 11.41 -6.73 -18.82
C MET A 194 11.70 -6.00 -20.13
N LEU A 195 12.67 -6.47 -20.91
CA LEU A 195 13.03 -5.89 -22.20
C LEU A 195 12.04 -6.25 -23.31
N ARG A 196 11.43 -7.44 -23.26
CA ARG A 196 10.36 -7.83 -24.19
C ARG A 196 9.04 -7.12 -23.90
N ALA A 197 8.79 -6.80 -22.63
CA ALA A 197 7.65 -5.99 -22.21
C ALA A 197 7.80 -4.49 -22.56
N ASP A 198 8.98 -4.04 -22.99
CA ASP A 198 9.20 -2.68 -23.49
C ASP A 198 8.78 -2.57 -24.96
N VAL A 199 7.49 -2.32 -25.15
CA VAL A 199 6.83 -2.24 -26.46
C VAL A 199 6.26 -0.85 -26.72
N CYS A 200 5.81 -0.60 -27.95
CA CYS A 200 5.17 0.66 -28.33
C CYS A 200 3.73 0.45 -28.80
N ASN A 201 3.06 1.57 -29.09
CA ASN A 201 1.69 1.64 -29.59
C ASN A 201 1.44 0.90 -30.93
N ALA A 202 2.48 0.39 -31.60
CA ALA A 202 2.33 -0.44 -32.80
C ALA A 202 1.71 -1.82 -32.49
N VAL A 203 1.71 -2.25 -31.22
CA VAL A 203 1.11 -3.51 -30.79
C VAL A 203 -0.37 -3.27 -30.48
N GLU A 204 -1.23 -3.37 -31.51
CA GLU A 204 -2.65 -3.00 -31.43
C GLU A 204 -3.43 -3.79 -30.36
N GLU A 205 -3.09 -5.05 -30.14
CA GLU A 205 -3.73 -5.96 -29.17
C GLU A 205 -3.64 -5.48 -27.70
N LEU A 206 -2.61 -4.69 -27.36
CA LEU A 206 -2.44 -4.14 -26.02
C LEU A 206 -3.29 -2.87 -25.80
N GLY A 207 -3.75 -2.24 -26.89
CA GLY A 207 -4.38 -0.93 -26.87
C GLY A 207 -3.38 0.22 -26.66
N GLN A 208 -3.91 1.43 -26.48
CA GLN A 208 -3.12 2.64 -26.31
C GLN A 208 -3.50 3.38 -25.04
N LEU A 209 -2.48 3.75 -24.25
CA LEU A 209 -2.66 4.52 -23.02
C LEU A 209 -3.31 5.88 -23.26
N LEU A 210 -2.90 6.56 -24.33
CA LEU A 210 -3.35 7.91 -24.68
C LEU A 210 -4.82 7.95 -25.16
N ASP A 211 -5.34 6.82 -25.64
CA ASP A 211 -6.72 6.68 -26.11
C ASP A 211 -7.63 5.96 -25.10
N HIS A 212 -7.07 5.46 -23.99
CA HIS A 212 -7.79 4.70 -22.96
C HIS A 212 -8.60 3.51 -23.52
N ASN A 213 -8.01 2.76 -24.46
CA ASN A 213 -8.67 1.67 -25.19
C ASN A 213 -7.96 0.30 -25.00
N GLY A 214 -8.50 -0.75 -25.63
CA GLY A 214 -7.95 -2.10 -25.56
C GLY A 214 -7.83 -2.63 -24.13
N ALA A 215 -6.75 -3.38 -23.86
CA ALA A 215 -6.47 -3.95 -22.55
C ALA A 215 -6.19 -2.87 -21.50
N ILE A 216 -5.51 -1.77 -21.86
CA ILE A 216 -5.27 -0.63 -20.96
C ILE A 216 -6.58 -0.03 -20.46
N GLY A 217 -7.51 0.28 -21.38
CA GLY A 217 -8.80 0.84 -21.01
C GLY A 217 -9.64 -0.12 -20.15
N ALA A 218 -9.52 -1.44 -20.37
CA ALA A 218 -10.15 -2.44 -19.52
C ALA A 218 -9.56 -2.44 -18.10
N SER A 219 -8.24 -2.34 -17.98
CA SER A 219 -7.53 -2.22 -16.71
C SER A 219 -7.85 -0.93 -15.96
N GLU A 220 -7.95 0.21 -16.65
CA GLU A 220 -8.39 1.47 -16.05
C GLU A 220 -9.81 1.38 -15.47
N ARG A 221 -10.74 0.74 -16.19
CA ARG A 221 -12.09 0.47 -15.68
C ARG A 221 -12.09 -0.50 -14.50
N ASN A 222 -11.25 -1.53 -14.54
CA ASN A 222 -11.12 -2.49 -13.44
C ASN A 222 -10.55 -1.81 -12.19
N ALA A 223 -9.50 -1.00 -12.34
CA ALA A 223 -8.91 -0.21 -11.26
C ALA A 223 -9.93 0.80 -10.71
N ALA A 224 -10.71 1.49 -11.54
CA ALA A 224 -11.77 2.39 -11.07
C ALA A 224 -12.79 1.65 -10.17
N ARG A 225 -13.23 0.44 -10.58
CA ARG A 225 -14.11 -0.43 -9.78
C ARG A 225 -13.47 -0.78 -8.42
N ILE A 226 -12.22 -1.21 -8.41
CA ILE A 226 -11.50 -1.64 -7.20
C ILE A 226 -11.30 -0.46 -6.23
N PHE A 227 -10.90 0.71 -6.74
CA PHE A 227 -10.67 1.92 -5.95
C PHE A 227 -11.95 2.71 -5.62
N ASN A 228 -13.14 2.22 -6.00
CA ASN A 228 -14.44 2.87 -5.78
C ASN A 228 -14.56 4.27 -6.41
N ALA A 229 -13.99 4.46 -7.60
CA ALA A 229 -14.07 5.67 -8.40
C ALA A 229 -14.93 5.44 -9.67
N ASP A 230 -15.43 6.51 -10.29
CA ASP A 230 -16.12 6.42 -11.57
C ASP A 230 -15.11 6.32 -12.74
N HIS A 231 -13.95 6.95 -12.58
CA HIS A 231 -12.85 6.91 -13.53
C HIS A 231 -11.51 6.71 -12.82
N CYS A 232 -10.61 5.98 -13.47
CA CYS A 232 -9.22 5.84 -13.07
C CYS A 232 -8.36 6.00 -14.33
N PHE A 233 -7.33 6.83 -14.25
CA PHE A 233 -6.36 7.03 -15.32
C PHE A 233 -4.97 6.63 -14.83
N PHE A 234 -4.29 5.80 -15.60
CA PHE A 234 -2.92 5.40 -15.28
C PHE A 234 -1.95 6.49 -15.71
N VAL A 235 -0.99 6.86 -14.86
CA VAL A 235 0.01 7.89 -15.14
C VAL A 235 1.40 7.33 -14.91
N THR A 236 2.28 7.48 -15.90
CA THR A 236 3.63 6.88 -15.91
C THR A 236 4.75 7.87 -15.56
N ASN A 237 4.41 9.01 -14.96
CA ASN A 237 5.38 10.04 -14.54
C ASN A 237 5.10 10.57 -13.12
N GLY A 238 4.57 9.70 -12.27
CA GLY A 238 4.29 9.91 -10.85
C GLY A 238 3.16 10.90 -10.57
N THR A 239 2.78 10.98 -9.30
CA THR A 239 1.72 11.92 -8.84
C THR A 239 2.10 13.38 -9.03
N SER A 240 3.40 13.67 -9.17
CA SER A 240 3.87 14.97 -9.64
C SER A 240 3.20 15.40 -10.94
N THR A 241 2.94 14.46 -11.85
CA THR A 241 2.32 14.69 -13.14
C THR A 241 0.81 14.59 -13.05
N SER A 242 0.28 13.60 -12.31
CA SER A 242 -1.15 13.47 -12.00
C SER A 242 -1.76 14.76 -11.46
N ASN A 243 -1.08 15.41 -10.50
CA ASN A 243 -1.48 16.72 -9.96
C ASN A 243 -1.61 17.78 -11.06
N LYS A 244 -0.67 17.84 -12.01
CA LYS A 244 -0.69 18.83 -13.10
C LYS A 244 -1.81 18.55 -14.10
N ILE A 245 -2.07 17.28 -14.41
CA ILE A 245 -3.18 16.86 -15.28
C ILE A 245 -4.51 17.36 -14.71
N VAL A 246 -4.77 17.09 -13.43
CA VAL A 246 -6.00 17.57 -12.75
C VAL A 246 -6.10 19.10 -12.78
N TRP A 247 -5.00 19.81 -12.53
CA TRP A 247 -4.98 21.27 -12.55
C TRP A 247 -5.18 21.85 -13.95
N HIS A 248 -4.50 21.36 -14.97
CA HIS A 248 -4.67 21.82 -16.35
C HIS A 248 -6.05 21.50 -16.93
N HIS A 249 -6.72 20.46 -16.42
CA HIS A 249 -8.12 20.21 -16.77
C HIS A 249 -9.09 21.23 -16.15
N THR A 250 -8.81 21.70 -14.93
CA THR A 250 -9.81 22.42 -14.10
C THR A 250 -9.56 23.92 -13.94
N VAL A 251 -8.35 24.40 -14.24
CA VAL A 251 -7.88 25.75 -13.92
C VAL A 251 -7.33 26.46 -15.14
N ALA A 252 -7.83 27.68 -15.38
CA ALA A 252 -7.35 28.61 -16.41
C ALA A 252 -6.53 29.77 -15.80
N PRO A 253 -5.78 30.53 -16.61
CA PRO A 253 -5.04 31.70 -16.14
C PRO A 253 -5.93 32.74 -15.46
N GLY A 254 -5.48 33.24 -14.30
CA GLY A 254 -6.22 34.23 -13.50
C GLY A 254 -7.29 33.65 -12.57
N ASP A 255 -7.61 32.35 -12.69
CA ASP A 255 -8.58 31.72 -11.81
C ASP A 255 -8.14 31.71 -10.35
N VAL A 256 -9.10 31.90 -9.45
CA VAL A 256 -8.89 31.78 -8.00
C VAL A 256 -8.93 30.31 -7.60
N VAL A 257 -7.91 29.87 -6.87
CA VAL A 257 -7.78 28.47 -6.42
C VAL A 257 -7.53 28.41 -4.92
N VAL A 258 -8.10 27.42 -4.24
CA VAL A 258 -7.86 27.18 -2.81
C VAL A 258 -6.85 26.05 -2.69
N ILE A 259 -5.80 26.24 -1.89
CA ILE A 259 -4.74 25.25 -1.81
C ILE A 259 -4.15 25.15 -0.41
N ASP A 260 -3.89 23.93 0.04
CA ASP A 260 -3.12 23.69 1.25
C ASP A 260 -1.71 24.32 1.15
N ARG A 261 -1.29 25.05 2.18
CA ARG A 261 0.07 25.58 2.22
C ARG A 261 1.12 24.48 2.37
N ASN A 262 0.76 23.34 2.94
CA ASN A 262 1.57 22.12 2.98
C ASN A 262 1.34 21.26 1.71
N CYS A 263 1.45 21.89 0.54
CA CYS A 263 1.31 21.22 -0.74
C CYS A 263 2.66 20.71 -1.28
N HIS A 264 2.61 19.61 -2.05
CA HIS A 264 3.76 19.13 -2.76
C HIS A 264 4.24 20.14 -3.84
N LYS A 265 5.53 20.11 -4.16
CA LYS A 265 6.15 21.00 -5.16
C LYS A 265 5.43 20.98 -6.51
N SER A 266 4.84 19.85 -6.90
CA SER A 266 4.06 19.74 -8.13
C SER A 266 2.84 20.65 -8.19
N ASN A 267 2.17 20.88 -7.06
CA ASN A 267 1.01 21.80 -7.02
C ASN A 267 1.49 23.26 -7.13
N LEU A 268 2.65 23.60 -6.56
CA LEU A 268 3.30 24.90 -6.80
C LEU A 268 3.69 25.06 -8.27
N HIS A 269 4.21 24.01 -8.91
CA HIS A 269 4.50 24.03 -10.35
C HIS A 269 3.21 24.21 -11.17
N ALA A 270 2.11 23.54 -10.79
CA ALA A 270 0.82 23.70 -11.45
C ALA A 270 0.30 25.14 -11.35
N ILE A 271 0.42 25.79 -10.19
CA ILE A 271 0.09 27.23 -10.03
C ILE A 271 0.90 28.09 -11.01
N ILE A 272 2.21 27.85 -11.10
CA ILE A 272 3.11 28.60 -12.00
C ILE A 272 2.71 28.38 -13.47
N MET A 273 2.43 27.13 -13.85
CA MET A 273 2.13 26.76 -15.25
C MET A 273 0.74 27.23 -15.70
N THR A 274 -0.25 27.20 -14.81
CA THR A 274 -1.62 27.63 -15.11
C THR A 274 -1.80 29.14 -14.98
N GLY A 275 -0.94 29.85 -14.24
CA GLY A 275 -1.12 31.27 -13.95
C GLY A 275 -2.27 31.56 -12.98
N ALA A 276 -2.67 30.57 -12.19
CA ALA A 276 -3.72 30.68 -11.19
C ALA A 276 -3.32 31.58 -10.00
N ILE A 277 -4.31 32.16 -9.31
CA ILE A 277 -4.10 33.02 -8.15
C ILE A 277 -4.45 32.24 -6.86
N PRO A 278 -3.45 31.79 -6.08
CA PRO A 278 -3.69 30.91 -4.95
C PRO A 278 -4.17 31.63 -3.69
N VAL A 279 -5.14 31.02 -3.03
CA VAL A 279 -5.60 31.32 -1.66
C VAL A 279 -5.17 30.16 -0.77
N PHE A 280 -4.21 30.40 0.12
CA PHE A 280 -3.61 29.36 0.94
C PHE A 280 -4.40 29.08 2.22
N LEU A 281 -4.69 27.81 2.47
CA LEU A 281 -5.14 27.31 3.77
C LEU A 281 -3.91 27.02 4.64
N ARG A 282 -3.87 27.57 5.87
CA ARG A 282 -2.68 27.46 6.72
C ARG A 282 -2.81 26.27 7.69
N PRO A 283 -1.93 25.26 7.63
CA PRO A 283 -1.93 24.16 8.59
C PRO A 283 -1.38 24.63 9.94
N THR A 284 -1.72 23.88 10.98
CA THR A 284 -1.08 23.98 12.29
C THR A 284 0.30 23.32 12.30
N ARG A 285 1.07 23.53 13.37
CA ARG A 285 2.36 22.86 13.60
C ARG A 285 2.58 22.71 15.09
N ASN A 286 3.10 21.57 15.54
CA ASN A 286 3.48 21.36 16.94
C ASN A 286 4.97 21.73 17.18
N HIS A 287 5.39 21.70 18.44
CA HIS A 287 6.76 22.08 18.80
C HIS A 287 7.84 21.11 18.30
N PHE A 288 7.50 19.87 17.96
CA PHE A 288 8.41 18.94 17.28
C PHE A 288 8.64 19.29 15.80
N GLY A 289 7.95 20.31 15.28
CA GLY A 289 8.01 20.67 13.87
C GLY A 289 7.14 19.80 12.97
N ILE A 290 6.31 18.93 13.54
CA ILE A 290 5.34 18.12 12.79
C ILE A 290 4.23 19.04 12.30
N ILE A 291 3.94 18.98 10.99
CA ILE A 291 2.86 19.75 10.39
C ILE A 291 1.54 19.07 10.77
N GLY A 292 0.70 19.81 11.48
CA GLY A 292 -0.61 19.37 11.91
C GLY A 292 -1.69 19.68 10.86
N PRO A 293 -2.96 19.47 11.21
CA PRO A 293 -4.05 19.72 10.28
C PRO A 293 -4.35 21.21 10.11
N ILE A 294 -4.93 21.56 8.97
CA ILE A 294 -5.69 22.79 8.78
C ILE A 294 -6.93 22.74 9.68
N HIS A 295 -7.26 23.84 10.37
CA HIS A 295 -8.47 23.90 11.21
C HIS A 295 -9.74 23.78 10.36
N LYS A 296 -10.76 23.07 10.88
CA LYS A 296 -12.06 22.92 10.22
C LYS A 296 -12.68 24.25 9.75
N SER A 297 -12.54 25.31 10.54
CA SER A 297 -13.06 26.65 10.21
C SER A 297 -12.44 27.27 8.96
N GLU A 298 -11.23 26.86 8.57
CA GLU A 298 -10.57 27.36 7.35
C GLU A 298 -11.25 26.83 6.07
N PHE A 299 -12.04 25.77 6.16
CA PHE A 299 -12.82 25.21 5.05
C PHE A 299 -14.22 25.84 4.93
N GLU A 300 -14.58 26.80 5.78
CA GLU A 300 -15.86 27.50 5.65
C GLU A 300 -15.78 28.52 4.49
N PRO A 301 -16.83 28.64 3.64
CA PRO A 301 -16.83 29.57 2.53
C PRO A 301 -16.50 31.02 2.94
N GLU A 302 -17.04 31.50 4.07
CA GLU A 302 -16.76 32.84 4.57
C GLU A 302 -15.29 33.04 4.99
N ALA A 303 -14.65 32.02 5.55
CA ALA A 303 -13.22 32.08 5.86
C ALA A 303 -12.38 32.17 4.58
N ILE A 304 -12.76 31.43 3.53
CA ILE A 304 -12.10 31.49 2.21
C ILE A 304 -12.31 32.88 1.58
N LYS A 305 -13.54 33.41 1.58
CA LYS A 305 -13.83 34.75 1.07
C LYS A 305 -13.05 35.84 1.80
N ALA A 306 -12.91 35.74 3.13
CA ALA A 306 -12.08 36.66 3.90
C ALA A 306 -10.62 36.65 3.43
N LYS A 307 -10.08 35.46 3.09
CA LYS A 307 -8.73 35.35 2.52
C LYS A 307 -8.65 35.90 1.09
N ILE A 308 -9.70 35.73 0.27
CA ILE A 308 -9.80 36.36 -1.05
C ILE A 308 -9.74 37.88 -0.93
N ARG A 309 -10.58 38.48 -0.06
CA ARG A 309 -10.60 39.92 0.23
C ARG A 309 -9.24 40.45 0.69
N ALA A 310 -8.52 39.67 1.50
CA ALA A 310 -7.20 40.03 2.01
C ALA A 310 -6.05 39.83 1.00
N ASN A 311 -6.27 39.09 -0.09
CA ASN A 311 -5.22 38.76 -1.04
C ASN A 311 -4.89 39.96 -1.95
N PRO A 312 -3.64 40.49 -1.92
CA PRO A 312 -3.27 41.65 -2.75
C PRO A 312 -3.48 41.45 -4.25
N LEU A 313 -3.37 40.20 -4.73
CA LEU A 313 -3.55 39.85 -6.15
C LEU A 313 -5.02 39.86 -6.58
N LEU A 314 -5.97 39.83 -5.63
CA LEU A 314 -7.42 39.73 -5.90
C LEU A 314 -8.18 41.00 -5.49
N ARG A 315 -7.49 42.12 -5.21
CA ARG A 315 -8.12 43.39 -4.80
C ARG A 315 -9.14 43.95 -5.78
N HIS A 316 -9.06 43.56 -7.04
CA HIS A 316 -9.93 44.02 -8.12
C HIS A 316 -11.14 43.10 -8.34
N VAL A 317 -11.26 42.02 -7.55
CA VAL A 317 -12.30 41.01 -7.70
C VAL A 317 -13.23 41.05 -6.47
N ASP A 318 -14.53 40.97 -6.69
CA ASP A 318 -15.51 40.84 -5.62
C ASP A 318 -15.56 39.40 -5.10
N ALA A 319 -15.07 39.20 -3.87
CA ALA A 319 -15.01 37.91 -3.21
C ALA A 319 -16.36 37.20 -3.07
N ASP A 320 -17.49 37.91 -3.06
CA ASP A 320 -18.81 37.29 -2.97
C ASP A 320 -19.30 36.70 -4.30
N THR A 321 -18.68 37.09 -5.41
CA THR A 321 -18.95 36.56 -6.76
C THR A 321 -17.98 35.47 -7.20
N VAL A 322 -16.81 35.37 -6.55
CA VAL A 322 -15.78 34.39 -6.87
C VAL A 322 -16.23 32.99 -6.49
N LYS A 323 -16.15 32.07 -7.45
CA LYS A 323 -16.21 30.63 -7.22
C LYS A 323 -14.84 30.02 -7.48
N PRO A 324 -14.12 29.57 -6.44
CA PRO A 324 -12.83 28.93 -6.66
C PRO A 324 -12.96 27.69 -7.55
N ARG A 325 -12.05 27.54 -8.52
CA ARG A 325 -12.13 26.44 -9.50
C ARG A 325 -11.79 25.09 -8.90
N ILE A 326 -10.79 25.07 -8.04
CA ILE A 326 -10.27 23.86 -7.39
C ILE A 326 -9.89 24.14 -5.94
N MET A 327 -10.13 23.16 -5.07
CA MET A 327 -9.51 23.06 -3.75
C MET A 327 -8.55 21.86 -3.75
N THR A 328 -7.26 22.10 -3.55
CA THR A 328 -6.26 21.02 -3.44
C THR A 328 -5.79 20.86 -1.98
N LEU A 329 -5.96 19.66 -1.42
CA LEU A 329 -5.57 19.31 -0.05
C LEU A 329 -4.66 18.08 -0.03
N THR A 330 -3.53 18.16 0.66
CA THR A 330 -2.65 17.01 0.90
C THR A 330 -3.28 16.06 1.92
N GLN A 331 -3.51 14.79 1.55
CA GLN A 331 -4.25 13.82 2.37
C GLN A 331 -3.59 12.42 2.35
N SER A 332 -3.04 11.89 3.43
CA SER A 332 -2.75 12.51 4.70
C SER A 332 -1.64 13.56 4.57
N THR A 333 -1.37 14.29 5.66
CA THR A 333 -0.04 14.91 5.81
C THR A 333 1.06 13.84 5.78
N TYR A 334 2.30 14.26 5.57
CA TYR A 334 3.45 13.36 5.51
C TYR A 334 3.62 12.53 6.78
N ASP A 335 3.40 13.14 7.96
CA ASP A 335 3.52 12.48 9.26
C ASP A 335 2.25 11.68 9.66
N GLY A 336 1.29 11.52 8.74
CA GLY A 336 0.12 10.66 8.92
C GLY A 336 -1.12 11.32 9.52
N VAL A 337 -1.23 12.66 9.52
CA VAL A 337 -2.47 13.31 9.96
C VAL A 337 -3.47 13.29 8.82
N LEU A 338 -4.58 12.59 9.05
CA LEU A 338 -5.67 12.40 8.10
C LEU A 338 -6.78 13.42 8.34
N TYR A 339 -7.50 13.81 7.28
CA TYR A 339 -8.72 14.63 7.36
C TYR A 339 -9.98 13.80 7.10
N ASN A 340 -11.09 14.16 7.75
CA ASN A 340 -12.41 13.63 7.38
C ASN A 340 -12.83 14.26 6.04
N THR A 341 -12.70 13.52 4.95
CA THR A 341 -12.95 14.03 3.59
C THR A 341 -14.42 14.32 3.37
N GLU A 342 -15.33 13.56 3.97
CA GLU A 342 -16.78 13.73 3.84
C GLU A 342 -17.24 15.05 4.47
N THR A 343 -16.64 15.46 5.59
CA THR A 343 -16.88 16.78 6.19
C THR A 343 -16.48 17.91 5.23
N ILE A 344 -15.31 17.78 4.60
CA ILE A 344 -14.78 18.79 3.68
C ILE A 344 -15.64 18.87 2.40
N LYS A 345 -15.98 17.72 1.84
CA LYS A 345 -16.89 17.62 0.68
C LYS A 345 -18.19 18.33 0.95
N HIS A 346 -18.85 18.03 2.08
CA HIS A 346 -20.12 18.67 2.44
C HIS A 346 -19.99 20.19 2.65
N GLN A 347 -18.88 20.66 3.23
CA GLN A 347 -18.70 22.10 3.48
C GLN A 347 -18.45 22.93 2.21
N LEU A 348 -17.83 22.33 1.19
CA LEU A 348 -17.38 23.04 -0.01
C LEU A 348 -18.20 22.71 -1.28
N ASP A 349 -19.08 21.71 -1.22
CA ASP A 349 -19.92 21.30 -2.35
C ASP A 349 -20.74 22.49 -2.91
N GLY A 350 -20.62 22.73 -4.21
CA GLY A 350 -21.28 23.82 -4.91
C GLY A 350 -20.66 25.21 -4.73
N TYR A 351 -19.76 25.40 -3.75
CA TYR A 351 -18.95 26.62 -3.64
C TYR A 351 -17.63 26.50 -4.43
N VAL A 352 -16.96 25.35 -4.33
CA VAL A 352 -15.76 25.02 -5.12
C VAL A 352 -16.12 23.93 -6.12
N GLU A 353 -15.87 24.14 -7.40
CA GLU A 353 -16.32 23.21 -8.44
C GLU A 353 -15.59 21.86 -8.40
N ASN A 354 -14.29 21.86 -8.09
CA ASN A 354 -13.46 20.66 -8.07
C ASN A 354 -12.77 20.48 -6.72
N LEU A 355 -12.92 19.30 -6.10
CA LEU A 355 -12.28 18.96 -4.83
C LEU A 355 -11.19 17.93 -5.09
N HIS A 356 -9.94 18.33 -4.95
CA HIS A 356 -8.77 17.52 -5.25
C HIS A 356 -8.02 17.14 -3.97
N PHE A 357 -8.01 15.85 -3.65
CA PHE A 357 -7.25 15.29 -2.55
C PHE A 357 -5.96 14.67 -3.10
N ASP A 358 -4.81 15.26 -2.77
CA ASP A 358 -3.51 14.68 -3.09
C ASP A 358 -3.23 13.53 -2.12
N GLU A 359 -3.68 12.33 -2.51
CA GLU A 359 -3.58 11.08 -1.74
C GLU A 359 -2.32 10.26 -2.06
N ALA A 360 -1.23 10.94 -2.43
CA ALA A 360 0.03 10.27 -2.75
C ALA A 360 0.56 9.34 -1.63
N TRP A 361 0.27 9.68 -0.36
CA TRP A 361 0.69 8.92 0.83
C TRP A 361 -0.45 8.10 1.45
N LEU A 362 -1.57 7.93 0.76
CA LEU A 362 -2.76 7.23 1.26
C LEU A 362 -3.47 6.33 0.23
N PRO A 363 -2.78 5.65 -0.70
CA PRO A 363 -3.46 4.83 -1.72
C PRO A 363 -4.15 3.59 -1.14
N HIS A 364 -3.77 3.14 0.05
CA HIS A 364 -4.25 1.89 0.66
C HIS A 364 -5.54 2.06 1.49
N ALA A 365 -5.92 3.30 1.85
CA ALA A 365 -6.95 3.53 2.86
C ALA A 365 -8.35 3.03 2.45
N ALA A 366 -8.66 3.03 1.16
CA ALA A 366 -9.95 2.58 0.65
C ALA A 366 -10.21 1.07 0.85
N PHE A 367 -9.16 0.30 1.13
CA PHE A 367 -9.21 -1.16 1.19
C PHE A 367 -9.36 -1.72 2.61
N HIS A 368 -9.46 -0.86 3.63
CA HIS A 368 -9.63 -1.32 5.01
C HIS A 368 -10.59 -0.42 5.80
N PRO A 369 -11.58 -1.00 6.53
CA PRO A 369 -12.62 -0.23 7.23
C PRO A 369 -12.07 0.68 8.33
N PHE A 370 -10.86 0.41 8.85
CA PHE A 370 -10.17 1.25 9.83
C PHE A 370 -10.11 2.73 9.43
N TYR A 371 -9.91 3.01 8.13
CA TYR A 371 -9.78 4.39 7.66
C TYR A 371 -11.12 5.11 7.50
N GLY A 372 -12.26 4.41 7.51
CA GLY A 372 -13.58 5.03 7.48
C GLY A 372 -13.67 6.22 6.52
N THR A 373 -14.13 7.38 7.00
CA THR A 373 -14.28 8.62 6.21
C THR A 373 -12.99 9.41 6.00
N TYR A 374 -11.81 8.84 6.27
CA TYR A 374 -10.52 9.54 6.22
C TYR A 374 -9.77 9.39 4.88
N HIS A 375 -10.49 9.11 3.80
CA HIS A 375 -9.98 9.06 2.43
C HIS A 375 -11.07 9.49 1.42
N ALA A 376 -10.69 9.93 0.23
CA ALA A 376 -11.59 10.56 -0.73
C ALA A 376 -12.53 9.57 -1.44
N MET A 377 -12.01 8.44 -1.90
CA MET A 377 -12.78 7.47 -2.71
C MET A 377 -13.30 6.32 -1.84
N GLY A 378 -14.58 6.41 -1.44
CA GLY A 378 -15.21 5.44 -0.54
C GLY A 378 -16.44 4.77 -1.13
N LYS A 379 -16.55 3.45 -0.90
CA LYS A 379 -17.70 2.64 -1.31
C LYS A 379 -18.97 3.09 -0.56
N LYS A 380 -20.09 3.20 -1.29
CA LYS A 380 -21.44 3.49 -0.73
C LYS A 380 -21.51 4.79 0.12
N ARG A 381 -20.72 5.82 -0.21
CA ARG A 381 -20.82 7.15 0.40
C ARG A 381 -21.70 8.07 -0.43
N ALA A 382 -22.31 9.05 0.24
CA ALA A 382 -23.05 10.10 -0.46
C ALA A 382 -22.08 10.93 -1.30
N ARG A 383 -22.36 11.06 -2.60
CA ARG A 383 -21.59 11.90 -3.50
C ARG A 383 -21.94 13.38 -3.29
N PRO A 384 -21.01 14.32 -3.53
CA PRO A 384 -21.37 15.74 -3.62
C PRO A 384 -22.44 15.97 -4.68
N ARG A 385 -23.25 17.01 -4.52
CA ARG A 385 -24.31 17.34 -5.48
C ARG A 385 -23.74 17.97 -6.74
N GLN A 386 -22.74 18.83 -6.61
CA GLN A 386 -22.20 19.64 -7.70
C GLN A 386 -20.72 19.36 -7.93
N SER A 387 -19.92 19.28 -6.87
CA SER A 387 -18.47 19.27 -7.01
C SER A 387 -17.91 17.90 -7.42
N VAL A 388 -17.08 17.88 -8.46
CA VAL A 388 -16.35 16.67 -8.89
C VAL A 388 -15.17 16.44 -7.94
N VAL A 389 -14.94 15.19 -7.54
CA VAL A 389 -13.87 14.83 -6.61
C VAL A 389 -12.74 14.13 -7.34
N TYR A 390 -11.51 14.56 -7.08
CA TYR A 390 -10.28 13.95 -7.60
C TYR A 390 -9.46 13.40 -6.44
N SER A 391 -8.84 12.25 -6.64
CA SER A 391 -7.78 11.72 -5.78
C SER A 391 -6.59 11.30 -6.62
N THR A 392 -5.41 11.85 -6.32
CA THR A 392 -4.18 11.46 -7.01
C THR A 392 -3.31 10.62 -6.11
N GLN A 393 -2.90 9.45 -6.57
CA GLN A 393 -2.24 8.45 -5.72
C GLN A 393 -0.90 8.01 -6.33
N SER A 394 0.13 7.95 -5.51
CA SER A 394 1.44 7.40 -5.90
C SER A 394 1.44 5.91 -5.58
N ILE A 395 1.16 5.10 -6.58
CA ILE A 395 1.07 3.64 -6.41
C ILE A 395 2.39 3.08 -5.91
N HIS A 396 3.51 3.61 -6.41
CA HIS A 396 4.86 3.19 -6.02
C HIS A 396 5.32 3.59 -4.61
N LYS A 397 4.51 4.35 -3.84
CA LYS A 397 4.91 4.76 -2.47
C LYS A 397 4.44 3.78 -1.41
N LEU A 398 3.14 3.46 -1.43
CA LEU A 398 2.48 2.68 -0.38
C LEU A 398 1.67 1.49 -0.89
N LEU A 399 1.60 1.31 -2.21
CA LEU A 399 1.20 0.06 -2.85
C LEU A 399 2.41 -0.55 -3.57
N ALA A 400 2.18 -1.59 -4.38
CA ALA A 400 3.22 -2.32 -5.10
C ALA A 400 3.36 -1.86 -6.57
N GLY A 401 3.73 -0.60 -6.78
CA GLY A 401 4.01 -0.04 -8.12
C GLY A 401 5.50 0.24 -8.35
N ILE A 402 5.98 0.17 -9.60
CA ILE A 402 7.32 0.64 -9.95
C ILE A 402 7.34 2.17 -9.87
N SER A 403 8.47 2.76 -9.46
CA SER A 403 8.67 4.21 -9.45
C SER A 403 8.08 4.88 -10.69
N GLN A 404 7.41 6.03 -10.49
CA GLN A 404 6.60 6.75 -11.49
C GLN A 404 5.17 6.22 -11.71
N ALA A 405 4.80 5.03 -11.23
CA ALA A 405 3.40 4.55 -11.29
C ALA A 405 2.46 5.42 -10.43
N SER A 406 1.42 5.99 -11.03
CA SER A 406 0.41 6.78 -10.34
C SER A 406 -0.98 6.59 -10.94
N HIS A 407 -2.01 6.77 -10.11
CA HIS A 407 -3.41 6.86 -10.56
C HIS A 407 -3.94 8.29 -10.37
N VAL A 408 -4.79 8.71 -11.31
CA VAL A 408 -5.78 9.78 -11.09
C VAL A 408 -7.15 9.12 -10.97
N LEU A 409 -7.75 9.17 -9.79
CA LEU A 409 -9.11 8.71 -9.53
C LEU A 409 -10.06 9.89 -9.61
N VAL A 410 -11.19 9.72 -10.26
CA VAL A 410 -12.24 10.74 -10.36
C VAL A 410 -13.58 10.15 -9.95
N GLN A 411 -14.30 10.89 -9.11
CA GLN A 411 -15.67 10.60 -8.71
C GLN A 411 -16.57 11.72 -9.20
N ASP A 412 -17.53 11.35 -10.04
CA ASP A 412 -18.58 12.23 -10.52
C ASP A 412 -19.43 12.72 -9.35
N SER A 413 -19.95 13.93 -9.47
CA SER A 413 -20.98 14.42 -8.55
C SER A 413 -22.35 13.88 -8.96
N GLN A 414 -23.40 14.19 -8.19
CA GLN A 414 -24.75 13.78 -8.56
C GLN A 414 -25.23 14.46 -9.86
N ASN A 415 -24.80 15.71 -10.11
CA ASN A 415 -25.30 16.52 -11.22
C ASN A 415 -24.24 16.82 -12.29
N VAL A 416 -22.95 16.61 -11.99
CA VAL A 416 -21.83 16.95 -12.88
C VAL A 416 -20.96 15.72 -13.06
N LYS A 417 -20.73 15.34 -14.32
CA LYS A 417 -19.83 14.26 -14.71
C LYS A 417 -18.52 14.83 -15.24
N LEU A 418 -17.45 14.03 -15.17
CA LEU A 418 -16.19 14.36 -15.80
C LEU A 418 -16.35 14.54 -17.32
N ASP A 419 -15.93 15.69 -17.85
CA ASP A 419 -15.70 15.84 -19.28
C ASP A 419 -14.43 15.08 -19.66
N ARG A 420 -14.60 13.83 -20.10
CA ARG A 420 -13.50 12.94 -20.44
C ARG A 420 -12.67 13.43 -21.62
N TYR A 421 -13.25 14.16 -22.57
CA TYR A 421 -12.52 14.66 -23.73
C TYR A 421 -11.58 15.80 -23.30
N LEU A 422 -12.12 16.77 -22.56
CA LEU A 422 -11.31 17.88 -22.04
C LEU A 422 -10.25 17.39 -21.04
N PHE A 423 -10.59 16.39 -20.21
CA PHE A 423 -9.62 15.78 -19.32
C PHE A 423 -8.50 15.08 -20.10
N ASN A 424 -8.84 14.38 -21.19
CA ASN A 424 -7.83 13.69 -22.00
C ASN A 424 -6.86 14.68 -22.65
N GLU A 425 -7.30 15.85 -23.11
CA GLU A 425 -6.37 16.87 -23.62
C GLU A 425 -5.33 17.30 -22.56
N ALA A 426 -5.76 17.50 -21.32
CA ALA A 426 -4.83 17.79 -20.21
C ALA A 426 -3.93 16.59 -19.86
N TYR A 427 -4.44 15.36 -20.01
CA TYR A 427 -3.67 14.13 -19.83
C TYR A 427 -2.57 13.99 -20.90
N LEU A 428 -2.91 14.21 -22.17
CA LEU A 428 -2.00 14.16 -23.33
C LEU A 428 -0.88 15.20 -23.24
N MET A 429 -1.17 16.40 -22.75
CA MET A 429 -0.16 17.45 -22.51
C MET A 429 0.99 17.01 -21.60
N HIS A 430 0.77 16.00 -20.75
CA HIS A 430 1.68 15.61 -19.69
C HIS A 430 2.18 14.17 -19.78
N THR A 431 1.67 13.40 -20.76
CA THR A 431 1.98 11.99 -20.94
C THR A 431 2.87 11.82 -22.17
N SER A 432 3.93 11.03 -22.03
CA SER A 432 4.79 10.67 -23.17
C SER A 432 3.98 9.93 -24.22
N THR A 433 4.18 10.24 -25.51
CA THR A 433 3.63 9.46 -26.64
C THR A 433 4.24 8.05 -26.74
N SER A 434 5.28 7.77 -25.94
CA SER A 434 5.89 6.46 -25.78
C SER A 434 5.97 6.15 -24.28
N PRO A 435 4.84 5.77 -23.64
CA PRO A 435 4.82 5.42 -22.22
C PRO A 435 5.51 4.09 -22.00
N GLN A 436 6.02 3.85 -20.80
CA GLN A 436 6.67 2.58 -20.47
C GLN A 436 5.63 1.56 -19.97
N TYR A 437 5.45 0.46 -20.71
CA TYR A 437 4.39 -0.53 -20.49
C TYR A 437 4.54 -1.34 -19.20
N SER A 438 5.76 -1.57 -18.72
CA SER A 438 6.02 -2.14 -17.38
C SER A 438 5.50 -1.25 -16.25
N ILE A 439 5.53 0.08 -16.41
CA ILE A 439 4.92 1.00 -15.42
C ILE A 439 3.40 0.85 -15.45
N ILE A 440 2.81 0.79 -16.66
CA ILE A 440 1.36 0.56 -16.85
C ILE A 440 0.94 -0.78 -16.23
N ALA A 441 1.69 -1.86 -16.49
CA ALA A 441 1.46 -3.18 -15.90
C ALA A 441 1.55 -3.13 -14.38
N SER A 442 2.50 -2.36 -13.81
CA SER A 442 2.59 -2.21 -12.35
C SER A 442 1.40 -1.45 -11.75
N CYS A 443 0.79 -0.50 -12.47
CA CYS A 443 -0.47 0.13 -12.05
C CYS A 443 -1.62 -0.88 -12.03
N ASP A 444 -1.73 -1.69 -13.08
CA ASP A 444 -2.77 -2.72 -13.23
C ASP A 444 -2.65 -3.82 -12.17
N VAL A 445 -1.45 -4.38 -12.00
CA VAL A 445 -1.15 -5.42 -10.99
C VAL A 445 -1.34 -4.86 -9.57
N ALA A 446 -0.89 -3.64 -9.29
CA ALA A 446 -1.11 -3.03 -7.97
C ALA A 446 -2.60 -2.85 -7.66
N ALA A 447 -3.44 -2.55 -8.65
CA ALA A 447 -4.89 -2.51 -8.45
C ALA A 447 -5.45 -3.90 -8.15
N ALA A 448 -5.09 -4.91 -8.94
CA ALA A 448 -5.53 -6.29 -8.75
C ALA A 448 -5.11 -6.86 -7.38
N MET A 449 -3.89 -6.57 -6.93
CA MET A 449 -3.42 -6.95 -5.59
C MET A 449 -4.28 -6.36 -4.47
N MET A 450 -4.88 -5.19 -4.68
CA MET A 450 -5.72 -4.52 -3.69
C MET A 450 -7.19 -4.94 -3.75
N GLU A 451 -7.57 -5.79 -4.70
CA GLU A 451 -8.92 -6.36 -4.74
C GLU A 451 -9.20 -7.16 -3.45
N PRO A 452 -10.33 -6.90 -2.76
CA PRO A 452 -10.72 -7.70 -1.61
C PRO A 452 -10.94 -9.17 -1.99
N PRO A 453 -10.63 -10.14 -1.11
CA PRO A 453 -10.23 -9.95 0.29
C PRO A 453 -8.72 -9.69 0.50
N GLY A 454 -7.87 -10.01 -0.48
CA GLY A 454 -6.40 -9.94 -0.37
C GLY A 454 -5.87 -8.55 -0.03
N GLY A 455 -6.38 -7.51 -0.69
CA GLY A 455 -6.03 -6.12 -0.40
C GLY A 455 -6.33 -5.71 1.05
N THR A 456 -7.49 -6.12 1.57
CA THR A 456 -7.88 -5.85 2.97
C THR A 456 -6.91 -6.52 3.94
N ALA A 457 -6.55 -7.78 3.71
CA ALA A 457 -5.62 -8.50 4.56
C ALA A 457 -4.21 -7.88 4.57
N MET A 458 -3.71 -7.42 3.43
CA MET A 458 -2.38 -6.76 3.35
C MET A 458 -2.35 -5.44 4.13
N VAL A 459 -3.42 -4.64 4.08
CA VAL A 459 -3.52 -3.40 4.86
C VAL A 459 -3.61 -3.70 6.35
N GLU A 460 -4.40 -4.71 6.71
CA GLU A 460 -4.50 -5.17 8.10
C GLU A 460 -3.16 -5.64 8.65
N GLU A 461 -2.37 -6.39 7.86
CA GLU A 461 -1.02 -6.82 8.24
C GLU A 461 -0.10 -5.62 8.51
N SER A 462 -0.13 -4.61 7.64
CA SER A 462 0.66 -3.38 7.85
C SER A 462 0.25 -2.62 9.13
N LEU A 463 -1.05 -2.56 9.41
CA LEU A 463 -1.59 -1.98 10.65
C LEU A 463 -1.13 -2.78 11.88
N LEU A 464 -1.17 -4.12 11.83
CA LEU A 464 -0.73 -5.01 12.91
C LEU A 464 0.76 -4.79 13.21
N GLU A 465 1.63 -4.81 12.19
CA GLU A 465 3.08 -4.61 12.36
C GLU A 465 3.39 -3.24 12.98
N ALA A 466 2.68 -2.19 12.56
CA ALA A 466 2.82 -0.87 13.17
C ALA A 466 2.39 -0.87 14.64
N MET A 467 1.34 -1.63 15.01
CA MET A 467 0.88 -1.75 16.39
C MET A 467 1.83 -2.55 17.26
N ASP A 468 2.37 -3.65 16.74
CA ASP A 468 3.36 -4.48 17.44
C ASP A 468 4.64 -3.68 17.70
N PHE A 469 5.15 -2.93 16.70
CA PHE A 469 6.29 -2.03 16.91
C PHE A 469 6.04 -0.99 18.01
N ARG A 470 4.87 -0.32 17.99
CA ARG A 470 4.53 0.69 19.00
C ARG A 470 4.40 0.09 20.40
N ARG A 471 3.84 -1.12 20.51
CA ARG A 471 3.77 -1.86 21.78
C ARG A 471 5.16 -2.26 22.27
N ALA A 472 6.01 -2.75 21.38
CA ALA A 472 7.38 -3.13 21.72
C ALA A 472 8.22 -1.94 22.20
N MET A 473 8.13 -0.78 21.53
CA MET A 473 8.79 0.45 21.97
C MET A 473 8.39 0.86 23.40
N ARG A 474 7.12 0.70 23.76
CA ARG A 474 6.61 1.00 25.11
C ARG A 474 6.97 -0.04 26.15
N LYS A 475 7.01 -1.31 25.75
CA LYS A 475 7.49 -2.38 26.64
C LYS A 475 8.94 -2.09 27.04
N VAL A 476 9.80 -1.76 26.07
CA VAL A 476 11.20 -1.40 26.34
C VAL A 476 11.30 -0.15 27.23
N GLU A 477 10.47 0.88 26.99
CA GLU A 477 10.38 2.04 27.89
C GLU A 477 10.07 1.64 29.34
N ALA A 478 9.09 0.76 29.53
CA ALA A 478 8.68 0.26 30.84
C ALA A 478 9.76 -0.61 31.51
N ASP A 479 10.48 -1.42 30.73
CA ASP A 479 11.57 -2.28 31.22
C ASP A 479 12.77 -1.46 31.73
N TYR A 480 13.12 -0.35 31.05
CA TYR A 480 14.16 0.58 31.53
C TYR A 480 13.71 1.39 32.76
N GLY A 481 12.43 1.68 32.88
CA GLY A 481 11.83 2.41 34.00
C GLY A 481 11.92 3.94 33.89
N GLU A 482 11.23 4.65 34.77
CA GLU A 482 11.02 6.11 34.67
C GLU A 482 12.30 6.95 34.87
N ASN A 483 13.36 6.36 35.43
CA ASN A 483 14.61 7.05 35.74
C ASN A 483 15.65 6.99 34.61
N ASP A 484 15.38 6.24 33.54
CA ASP A 484 16.28 6.11 32.39
C ASP A 484 15.65 6.71 31.13
N TRP A 485 16.49 7.09 30.16
CA TRP A 485 16.03 7.65 28.91
C TRP A 485 15.73 6.56 27.88
N TRP A 486 14.65 6.75 27.13
CA TRP A 486 14.32 5.94 25.98
C TRP A 486 13.64 6.79 24.90
N LEU A 487 13.64 6.28 23.66
CA LEU A 487 12.92 6.90 22.56
C LEU A 487 11.42 6.64 22.67
N LYS A 488 10.59 7.63 22.35
CA LYS A 488 9.12 7.50 22.44
C LYS A 488 8.51 7.47 21.05
N VAL A 489 7.36 6.81 20.89
CA VAL A 489 6.59 6.88 19.63
C VAL A 489 5.43 7.85 19.79
N TRP A 490 5.39 8.88 18.95
CA TRP A 490 4.31 9.86 18.91
C TRP A 490 3.00 9.22 18.45
N GLY A 491 1.94 9.41 19.23
CA GLY A 491 0.63 8.80 19.01
C GLY A 491 -0.24 8.76 20.27
N PRO A 492 -1.45 8.16 20.17
CA PRO A 492 -2.36 7.98 21.30
C PRO A 492 -1.70 7.28 22.49
N GLU A 493 -1.90 7.76 23.72
CA GLU A 493 -1.26 7.22 24.93
C GLU A 493 -1.73 5.80 25.31
N LYS A 494 -2.92 5.40 24.89
CA LYS A 494 -3.46 4.05 25.15
C LYS A 494 -3.47 3.25 23.85
N LEU A 495 -2.93 2.04 23.92
CA LEU A 495 -2.97 1.07 22.84
C LEU A 495 -3.73 -0.17 23.32
N THR A 496 -4.39 -0.86 22.40
CA THR A 496 -4.92 -2.21 22.67
C THR A 496 -3.79 -3.17 23.02
N HIS A 497 -4.08 -4.19 23.83
CA HIS A 497 -3.08 -5.20 24.22
C HIS A 497 -2.65 -6.07 23.02
N GLN A 498 -3.60 -6.41 22.15
CA GLN A 498 -3.40 -7.24 20.95
C GLN A 498 -4.26 -6.73 19.79
N GLY A 499 -3.84 -7.08 18.57
CA GLY A 499 -4.54 -6.72 17.33
C GLY A 499 -4.38 -5.25 16.92
N ILE A 500 -5.17 -4.83 15.93
CA ILE A 500 -5.15 -3.46 15.38
C ILE A 500 -5.92 -2.43 16.25
N GLY A 501 -6.80 -2.89 17.14
CA GLY A 501 -7.64 -2.02 17.96
C GLY A 501 -8.79 -1.37 17.19
N ARG A 502 -9.32 -0.24 17.69
CA ARG A 502 -10.43 0.49 17.05
C ARG A 502 -9.93 1.78 16.42
N ALA A 503 -10.50 2.15 15.28
CA ALA A 503 -10.22 3.42 14.60
C ALA A 503 -10.47 4.65 15.50
N ASP A 504 -11.49 4.60 16.36
CA ASP A 504 -11.85 5.68 17.29
C ASP A 504 -10.76 6.04 18.30
N ASP A 505 -9.82 5.13 18.57
CA ASP A 505 -8.67 5.36 19.44
C ASP A 505 -7.60 6.23 18.76
N TRP A 506 -7.63 6.29 17.43
CA TRP A 506 -6.70 7.02 16.57
C TRP A 506 -7.24 8.37 16.09
N ILE A 507 -8.52 8.64 16.33
CA ILE A 507 -9.11 9.98 16.14
C ILE A 507 -8.43 10.95 17.11
N ILE A 508 -7.92 12.06 16.57
CA ILE A 508 -7.21 13.06 17.35
C ILE A 508 -8.20 13.82 18.23
N LYS A 509 -8.11 13.60 19.54
CA LYS A 509 -8.95 14.23 20.56
C LYS A 509 -8.15 15.28 21.31
N ASN A 510 -8.80 16.40 21.60
CA ASN A 510 -8.23 17.42 22.47
C ASN A 510 -7.98 16.85 23.87
N GLY A 511 -6.96 17.37 24.55
CA GLY A 511 -6.74 17.11 25.96
C GLY A 511 -7.91 17.56 26.82
N THR A 512 -8.04 16.97 28.01
CA THR A 512 -9.00 17.41 29.02
C THR A 512 -8.37 18.47 29.93
N ALA A 513 -9.15 19.07 30.83
CA ALA A 513 -8.61 19.96 31.86
C ALA A 513 -7.54 19.29 32.76
N LYS A 514 -7.48 17.95 32.79
CA LYS A 514 -6.57 17.16 33.63
C LYS A 514 -5.44 16.45 32.86
N SER A 515 -5.48 16.43 31.53
CA SER A 515 -4.48 15.75 30.69
C SER A 515 -4.30 16.52 29.38
N LYS A 516 -3.06 16.93 29.10
CA LYS A 516 -2.71 17.63 27.85
C LYS A 516 -2.83 16.67 26.66
N SER A 517 -3.09 17.23 25.48
CA SER A 517 -3.10 16.44 24.25
C SER A 517 -1.70 15.96 23.87
N TRP A 518 -1.56 14.66 23.54
CA TRP A 518 -0.33 14.06 23.03
C TRP A 518 0.12 14.65 21.67
N HIS A 519 -0.80 15.21 20.88
CA HIS A 519 -0.52 15.67 19.52
C HIS A 519 0.10 17.07 19.44
N GLY A 520 -0.17 17.95 20.41
CA GLY A 520 0.44 19.29 20.50
C GLY A 520 -0.04 20.32 19.47
N PHE A 521 -1.23 20.15 18.89
CA PHE A 521 -1.80 21.04 17.86
C PHE A 521 -2.81 22.06 18.41
N GLY A 522 -2.99 22.14 19.73
CA GLY A 522 -4.03 22.98 20.34
C GLY A 522 -5.43 22.38 20.19
N LYS A 523 -6.45 23.23 20.10
CA LYS A 523 -7.87 22.82 20.05
C LYS A 523 -8.30 22.46 18.62
N LEU A 524 -8.48 21.18 18.33
CA LEU A 524 -9.00 20.66 17.07
C LEU A 524 -10.50 20.36 17.13
N ALA A 525 -11.16 20.31 15.98
CA ALA A 525 -12.56 19.92 15.90
C ALA A 525 -12.72 18.40 16.16
N PRO A 526 -13.64 17.96 17.03
CA PRO A 526 -13.86 16.54 17.29
C PRO A 526 -14.19 15.76 16.01
N GLY A 527 -13.59 14.58 15.84
CA GLY A 527 -13.87 13.70 14.69
C GLY A 527 -13.32 14.19 13.34
N PHE A 528 -12.63 15.33 13.30
CA PHE A 528 -12.17 15.91 12.04
C PHE A 528 -10.84 15.30 11.55
N ASN A 529 -9.99 14.85 12.47
CA ASN A 529 -8.67 14.31 12.14
C ASN A 529 -8.38 12.98 12.83
N MET A 530 -7.59 12.13 12.16
CA MET A 530 -7.10 10.85 12.66
C MET A 530 -5.58 10.79 12.45
N LEU A 531 -4.86 10.08 13.31
CA LEU A 531 -3.47 9.69 13.04
C LEU A 531 -3.45 8.32 12.36
N ASP A 532 -2.74 8.22 11.24
CA ASP A 532 -2.51 6.98 10.53
C ASP A 532 -1.56 6.07 11.33
N PRO A 533 -1.97 4.87 11.76
CA PRO A 533 -1.16 4.04 12.64
C PRO A 533 0.15 3.57 12.02
N ILE A 534 0.14 3.34 10.70
CA ILE A 534 1.32 2.90 9.93
C ILE A 534 2.38 4.01 9.78
N LYS A 535 2.07 5.24 10.19
CA LYS A 535 2.95 6.40 10.15
C LYS A 535 3.53 6.62 11.55
N ALA A 536 4.67 6.00 11.85
CA ALA A 536 5.27 6.04 13.18
C ALA A 536 6.37 7.09 13.27
N THR A 537 6.11 8.15 14.05
CA THR A 537 7.12 9.16 14.37
C THR A 537 7.76 8.83 15.71
N ILE A 538 9.06 8.58 15.72
CA ILE A 538 9.88 8.39 16.92
C ILE A 538 10.38 9.76 17.38
N VAL A 539 10.31 10.02 18.68
CA VAL A 539 10.74 11.24 19.35
C VAL A 539 11.93 10.92 20.24
N THR A 540 13.00 11.69 20.09
CA THR A 540 14.21 11.58 20.90
C THR A 540 14.16 12.53 22.11
N PRO A 541 14.86 12.21 23.22
CA PRO A 541 14.92 13.09 24.39
C PRO A 541 15.50 14.47 24.07
N GLY A 542 15.01 15.53 24.71
CA GLY A 542 15.63 16.85 24.68
C GLY A 542 14.72 18.01 24.31
N LEU A 543 13.59 17.74 23.65
CA LEU A 543 12.54 18.72 23.39
C LEU A 543 11.22 18.12 23.84
N ASN A 544 10.38 18.90 24.52
CA ASN A 544 9.05 18.47 24.91
C ASN A 544 7.93 19.12 24.08
N LEU A 545 6.70 18.63 24.25
CA LEU A 545 5.52 19.13 23.54
C LEU A 545 5.15 20.58 23.88
N ASP A 546 5.65 21.13 24.99
CA ASP A 546 5.49 22.55 25.35
C ASP A 546 6.53 23.46 24.67
N GLY A 547 7.43 22.88 23.86
CA GLY A 547 8.49 23.61 23.15
C GLY A 547 9.66 24.02 24.03
N LYS A 548 9.80 23.42 25.22
CA LYS A 548 10.94 23.66 26.10
C LYS A 548 12.01 22.60 25.86
N PHE A 549 13.26 23.06 25.78
CA PHE A 549 14.40 22.17 25.78
C PHE A 549 14.71 21.69 27.19
N ASP A 550 15.01 20.40 27.30
CA ASP A 550 15.54 19.82 28.53
C ASP A 550 17.03 20.19 28.67
N LYS A 551 17.60 19.97 29.86
CA LYS A 551 19.02 20.25 30.11
C LYS A 551 19.97 19.42 29.23
N THR A 552 19.51 18.24 28.81
CA THR A 552 20.24 17.29 27.98
C THR A 552 19.30 16.79 26.89
N GLY A 553 19.84 16.44 25.73
CA GLY A 553 19.05 15.92 24.63
C GLY A 553 19.88 15.20 23.59
N ILE A 554 19.21 14.37 22.81
CA ILE A 554 19.80 13.59 21.72
C ILE A 554 19.14 14.05 20.42
N PRO A 555 19.80 14.88 19.60
CA PRO A 555 19.27 15.25 18.29
C PRO A 555 18.99 14.01 17.43
N ALA A 556 17.83 13.96 16.79
CA ALA A 556 17.42 12.83 15.95
C ALA A 556 18.39 12.58 14.79
N ALA A 557 19.06 13.62 14.30
CA ALA A 557 20.11 13.51 13.27
C ALA A 557 21.24 12.54 13.67
N ILE A 558 21.61 12.48 14.96
CA ILE A 558 22.66 11.56 15.44
C ILE A 558 22.16 10.12 15.36
N VAL A 559 20.95 9.86 15.89
CA VAL A 559 20.32 8.53 15.86
C VAL A 559 20.21 8.03 14.43
N THR A 560 19.73 8.87 13.52
CA THR A 560 19.48 8.46 12.12
C THR A 560 20.76 8.21 11.33
N LYS A 561 21.87 8.89 11.66
CA LYS A 561 23.19 8.57 11.08
C LYS A 561 23.74 7.25 11.62
N PHE A 562 23.56 6.98 12.90
CA PHE A 562 23.90 5.68 13.48
C PHE A 562 23.09 4.55 12.83
N LEU A 563 21.78 4.74 12.66
CA LEU A 563 20.91 3.77 12.00
C LEU A 563 21.34 3.50 10.55
N ALA A 564 21.75 4.53 9.80
CA ALA A 564 22.22 4.38 8.42
C ALA A 564 23.48 3.49 8.31
N GLU A 565 24.44 3.65 9.24
CA GLU A 565 25.62 2.77 9.35
C GLU A 565 25.25 1.31 9.65
N HIS A 566 24.12 1.09 10.32
CA HIS A 566 23.59 -0.24 10.65
C HIS A 566 22.56 -0.73 9.63
N GLY A 567 22.56 -0.17 8.42
CA GLY A 567 21.70 -0.61 7.30
C GLY A 567 20.22 -0.22 7.42
N VAL A 568 19.90 0.74 8.30
CA VAL A 568 18.53 1.22 8.53
C VAL A 568 18.39 2.65 8.03
N VAL A 569 17.68 2.80 6.91
CA VAL A 569 17.37 4.11 6.31
C VAL A 569 16.04 4.61 6.84
N VAL A 570 16.03 5.85 7.33
CA VAL A 570 14.81 6.55 7.77
C VAL A 570 14.31 7.49 6.69
N GLU A 571 13.00 7.69 6.67
CA GLU A 571 12.31 8.41 5.61
C GLU A 571 12.40 9.93 5.80
N LYS A 572 12.19 10.42 7.03
CA LYS A 572 12.33 11.85 7.38
C LYS A 572 12.95 12.02 8.75
N THR A 573 13.83 13.00 8.87
CA THR A 573 14.48 13.39 10.13
C THR A 573 14.20 14.86 10.43
N GLY A 574 13.56 15.10 11.56
CA GLY A 574 13.40 16.42 12.19
C GLY A 574 14.51 16.68 13.22
N LEU A 575 14.27 17.65 14.12
CA LEU A 575 15.26 18.04 15.13
C LEU A 575 15.37 17.00 16.26
N TYR A 576 14.23 16.66 16.87
CA TYR A 576 14.11 15.66 17.95
C TYR A 576 13.09 14.58 17.60
N SER A 577 12.87 14.36 16.30
CA SER A 577 11.98 13.32 15.82
C SER A 577 12.47 12.78 14.48
N PHE A 578 12.17 11.52 14.22
CA PHE A 578 12.33 10.92 12.90
C PHE A 578 11.17 9.98 12.62
N PHE A 579 10.94 9.71 11.36
CA PHE A 579 9.73 9.07 10.87
C PHE A 579 10.07 7.77 10.16
N ILE A 580 9.30 6.73 10.49
CA ILE A 580 9.28 5.45 9.78
C ILE A 580 7.86 5.15 9.30
N MET A 581 7.78 4.44 8.18
CA MET A 581 6.52 4.12 7.53
C MET A 581 6.40 2.61 7.40
N PHE A 582 5.28 2.06 7.87
CA PHE A 582 4.92 0.67 7.64
C PHE A 582 4.17 0.57 6.31
N THR A 583 4.72 -0.16 5.35
CA THR A 583 4.09 -0.36 4.03
C THR A 583 3.55 -1.78 3.94
N ILE A 584 2.72 -2.07 2.94
CA ILE A 584 2.25 -3.44 2.66
C ILE A 584 3.38 -4.39 2.24
N GLY A 585 4.56 -3.86 1.89
CA GLY A 585 5.74 -4.64 1.53
C GLY A 585 6.67 -4.94 2.71
N ILE A 586 6.36 -4.48 3.93
CA ILE A 586 7.18 -4.82 5.10
C ILE A 586 6.89 -6.27 5.49
N THR A 587 7.96 -7.06 5.62
CA THR A 587 7.89 -8.41 6.15
C THR A 587 7.72 -8.40 7.66
N LYS A 588 6.94 -9.35 8.18
CA LYS A 588 6.73 -9.53 9.61
C LYS A 588 8.03 -9.50 10.40
N GLY A 589 8.06 -8.67 11.44
CA GLY A 589 9.19 -8.60 12.36
C GLY A 589 10.43 -7.86 11.85
N ARG A 590 10.42 -7.22 10.66
CA ARG A 590 11.54 -6.36 10.23
C ARG A 590 11.79 -5.21 11.21
N TRP A 591 10.76 -4.74 11.90
CA TRP A 591 10.86 -3.73 12.95
C TRP A 591 11.62 -4.23 14.20
N ASN A 592 11.76 -5.55 14.42
CA ASN A 592 12.61 -6.09 15.48
C ASN A 592 14.06 -5.66 15.27
N THR A 593 14.55 -5.71 14.02
CA THR A 593 15.91 -5.24 13.70
C THR A 593 16.09 -3.76 14.00
N LEU A 594 15.08 -2.93 13.68
CA LEU A 594 15.10 -1.51 14.06
C LEU A 594 15.12 -1.34 15.59
N LEU A 595 14.27 -2.07 16.31
CA LEU A 595 14.20 -2.00 17.78
C LEU A 595 15.52 -2.43 18.43
N THR A 596 16.17 -3.47 17.90
CA THR A 596 17.50 -3.90 18.33
C THR A 596 18.54 -2.81 18.06
N ALA A 597 18.54 -2.20 16.87
CA ALA A 597 19.46 -1.12 16.54
C ALA A 597 19.27 0.12 17.44
N LEU A 598 18.03 0.42 17.84
CA LEU A 598 17.74 1.50 18.79
C LEU A 598 18.25 1.20 20.21
N GLN A 599 18.18 -0.05 20.66
CA GLN A 599 18.76 -0.47 21.94
C GLN A 599 20.29 -0.42 21.90
N GLN A 600 20.91 -0.89 20.80
CA GLN A 600 22.35 -0.77 20.58
C GLN A 600 22.80 0.70 20.59
N PHE A 601 22.06 1.58 19.92
CA PHE A 601 22.32 3.02 19.96
C PHE A 601 22.33 3.54 21.41
N LYS A 602 21.34 3.16 22.23
CA LYS A 602 21.29 3.55 23.64
C LYS A 602 22.50 3.04 24.42
N ASP A 603 22.82 1.75 24.32
CA ASP A 603 23.96 1.15 25.00
C ASP A 603 25.29 1.83 24.62
N ASP A 604 25.49 2.11 23.33
CA ASP A 604 26.68 2.78 22.82
C ASP A 604 26.75 4.25 23.23
N TYR A 605 25.60 4.92 23.30
CA TYR A 605 25.49 6.30 23.77
C TYR A 605 25.81 6.42 25.26
N ASP A 606 25.26 5.52 26.08
CA ASP A 606 25.48 5.51 27.52
C ASP A 606 26.92 5.14 27.90
N ARG A 607 27.54 4.23 27.13
CA ARG A 607 28.97 3.90 27.26
C ARG A 607 29.90 4.94 26.61
N ASN A 608 29.33 5.93 25.93
CA ASN A 608 30.06 6.93 25.14
C ASN A 608 31.10 6.29 24.20
N GLN A 609 30.68 5.28 23.44
CA GLN A 609 31.58 4.53 22.55
C GLN A 609 32.26 5.46 21.53
N PRO A 610 33.54 5.22 21.18
CA PRO A 610 34.23 6.00 20.17
C PRO A 610 33.57 5.90 18.79
N LEU A 611 33.34 7.04 18.13
CA LEU A 611 32.64 7.09 16.84
C LEU A 611 33.35 6.29 15.75
N TRP A 612 34.69 6.22 15.73
CA TRP A 612 35.44 5.45 14.74
C TRP A 612 35.11 3.94 14.78
N ARG A 613 34.61 3.44 15.92
CA ARG A 613 34.27 2.03 16.11
C ARG A 613 32.83 1.72 15.65
N ILE A 614 31.89 2.62 15.96
CA ILE A 614 30.45 2.38 15.77
C ILE A 614 29.88 3.09 14.55
N MET A 615 30.59 4.08 14.00
CA MET A 615 30.22 4.84 12.81
C MET A 615 31.47 5.11 11.92
N PRO A 616 32.14 4.06 11.42
CA PRO A 616 33.38 4.17 10.67
C PRO A 616 33.25 4.91 9.33
N GLU A 617 32.16 4.73 8.58
CA GLU A 617 31.95 5.40 7.29
C GLU A 617 31.75 6.90 7.48
N PHE A 618 30.99 7.30 8.50
CA PHE A 618 30.82 8.69 8.91
C PHE A 618 32.15 9.32 9.31
N CYS A 619 32.98 8.62 10.07
CA CYS A 619 34.31 9.12 10.46
C CYS A 619 35.26 9.22 9.25
N ALA A 620 35.18 8.28 8.29
CA ALA A 620 35.96 8.35 7.06
C ALA A 620 35.65 9.61 6.25
N GLN A 621 34.36 9.99 6.16
CA GLN A 621 33.91 11.22 5.50
C GLN A 621 34.18 12.48 6.33
N HIS A 622 34.22 12.35 7.66
CA HIS A 622 34.33 13.47 8.59
C HIS A 622 35.37 13.21 9.69
N ARG A 623 36.64 13.07 9.28
CA ARG A 623 37.79 12.71 10.15
C ARG A 623 37.92 13.52 11.45
N ARG A 624 37.41 14.75 11.50
CA ARG A 624 37.40 15.58 12.72
C ARG A 624 36.69 14.93 13.92
N TYR A 625 35.79 13.97 13.68
CA TYR A 625 35.02 13.28 14.71
C TYR A 625 35.64 11.95 15.17
N GLU A 626 36.74 11.51 14.56
CA GLU A 626 37.35 10.20 14.82
C GLU A 626 37.72 9.99 16.30
N ARG A 627 38.12 11.05 17.02
CA ARG A 627 38.50 10.99 18.44
C ARG A 627 37.35 11.31 19.41
N MET A 628 36.13 11.50 18.91
CA MET A 628 34.96 11.80 19.74
C MET A 628 34.19 10.51 20.09
N GLY A 629 33.54 10.52 21.26
CA GLY A 629 32.54 9.51 21.61
C GLY A 629 31.16 9.91 21.07
N LEU A 630 30.19 9.00 21.21
CA LEU A 630 28.82 9.22 20.73
C LEU A 630 28.03 10.31 21.52
N ARG A 631 28.37 10.56 22.79
CA ARG A 631 27.65 11.45 23.70
C ARG A 631 28.04 12.93 23.59
#